data_AF-K2ADT1-F1
#
_entry.id   AF-K2ADT1-F1
#
_cell.length_a   1.000
_cell.length_b   1.000
_cell.length_c   1.000
_cell.angle_alpha   90.00
_cell.angle_beta   90.00
_cell.angle_gamma   90.00
#
_symmetry.space_group_name_H-M   'P 1'
#
loop_
_entity.id
_entity.type
_entity.pdbx_description
1 polymer ?
#
loop_
_entity_poly.entity_id
_entity_poly.type
_entity_poly.pdbx_seq_one_letter_code
_entity_poly.pdbx_strand_id
1 'polypeptide(L)'
;MTLDVVARDGLVLLGCGKMGTALLTGWLAAGVPAGSVWVIEPNPTEWLKASGVHLNEGVPPAPAVALLAVKPQMMGAALPALQALGNGQTLFVSIAAGTSIAAFEAVLGDRTPIVRTMPNTPAMVGRGITGICANAHAGAAGL
;
A
#
# COMPACT_ATOMS: atom_id res chain seq x y z
N MET A 1 -7.09 15.54 8.87
CA MET A 1 -5.66 15.83 8.99
C MET A 1 -4.75 14.71 8.48
N THR A 2 -5.08 13.41 8.63
CA THR A 2 -4.26 12.29 8.08
C THR A 2 -4.69 11.78 6.70
N LEU A 3 -5.99 11.80 6.35
CA LEU A 3 -6.46 11.36 5.04
C LEU A 3 -6.29 12.42 3.93
N ASP A 4 -6.03 13.68 4.30
CA ASP A 4 -5.94 14.81 3.36
C ASP A 4 -4.72 14.67 2.42
N VAL A 5 -3.62 14.11 2.93
CA VAL A 5 -2.42 13.84 2.13
C VAL A 5 -2.70 12.77 1.09
N VAL A 6 -3.39 11.69 1.48
CA VAL A 6 -3.80 10.62 0.54
C VAL A 6 -4.81 11.14 -0.47
N ALA A 7 -5.78 11.96 -0.05
CA ALA A 7 -6.76 12.55 -0.95
C ALA A 7 -6.12 13.47 -2.01
N ARG A 8 -5.03 14.16 -1.65
CA ARG A 8 -4.31 15.09 -2.53
C ARG A 8 -3.29 14.40 -3.42
N ASP A 9 -2.42 13.57 -2.84
CA ASP A 9 -1.23 13.04 -3.51
C ASP A 9 -1.41 11.58 -3.96
N GLY A 10 -2.42 10.89 -3.43
CA GLY A 10 -2.81 9.54 -3.85
C GLY A 10 -2.26 8.40 -3.00
N LEU A 11 -2.94 7.26 -3.08
CA LEU A 11 -2.51 5.97 -2.51
C LEU A 11 -2.46 4.92 -3.59
N VAL A 12 -1.35 4.17 -3.64
CA VAL A 12 -1.21 2.98 -4.49
C VAL A 12 -1.40 1.74 -3.64
N LEU A 13 -2.22 0.81 -4.10
CA LEU A 13 -2.43 -0.52 -3.53
C LEU A 13 -1.95 -1.58 -4.52
N LEU A 14 -0.80 -2.18 -4.22
CA LEU A 14 -0.28 -3.31 -4.98
C LEU A 14 -0.83 -4.61 -4.41
N GLY A 15 -1.76 -5.24 -5.13
CA GLY A 15 -2.48 -6.43 -4.72
C GLY A 15 -3.75 -6.10 -3.95
N CYS A 16 -4.87 -6.60 -4.44
CA CYS A 16 -6.20 -6.44 -3.84
C CYS A 16 -6.87 -7.79 -3.58
N GLY A 17 -6.09 -8.75 -3.07
CA GLY A 17 -6.61 -10.01 -2.53
C GLY A 17 -7.47 -9.78 -1.26
N LYS A 18 -7.70 -10.82 -0.46
CA LYS A 18 -8.58 -10.73 0.73
C LYS A 18 -8.22 -9.58 1.68
N MET A 19 -6.93 -9.45 2.04
CA MET A 19 -6.51 -8.39 2.96
C MET A 19 -6.48 -7.01 2.30
N GLY A 20 -6.00 -6.91 1.04
CA GLY A 20 -6.03 -5.65 0.30
C GLY A 20 -7.45 -5.12 0.12
N THR A 21 -8.41 -6.01 -0.20
CA THR A 21 -9.85 -5.69 -0.26
C THR A 21 -10.37 -5.21 1.09
N ALA A 22 -10.04 -5.91 2.19
CA ALA A 22 -10.47 -5.52 3.53
C ALA A 22 -10.02 -4.11 3.92
N LEU A 23 -8.75 -3.80 3.63
CA LEU A 23 -8.16 -2.49 3.90
C LEU A 23 -8.79 -1.43 3.00
N LEU A 24 -8.90 -1.69 1.69
CA LEU A 24 -9.51 -0.76 0.74
C LEU A 24 -10.95 -0.43 1.10
N THR A 25 -11.78 -1.43 1.40
CA THR A 25 -13.16 -1.23 1.85
C THR A 25 -13.21 -0.37 3.10
N GLY A 26 -12.34 -0.63 4.08
CA GLY A 26 -12.25 0.18 5.30
C GLY A 26 -11.87 1.64 5.02
N TRP A 27 -10.93 1.89 4.11
CA TRP A 27 -10.49 3.24 3.76
C TRP A 27 -11.55 4.03 2.99
N LEU A 28 -12.22 3.40 2.02
CA LEU A 28 -13.32 4.03 1.29
C LEU A 28 -14.48 4.36 2.24
N ALA A 29 -14.81 3.45 3.16
CA ALA A 29 -15.83 3.71 4.19
C ALA A 29 -15.42 4.82 5.18
N ALA A 30 -14.11 4.98 5.44
CA ALA A 30 -13.56 6.06 6.27
C ALA A 30 -13.45 7.41 5.53
N GLY A 31 -13.83 7.47 4.25
CA GLY A 31 -13.90 8.72 3.48
C GLY A 31 -12.69 9.00 2.58
N VAL A 32 -11.81 8.03 2.34
CA VAL A 32 -10.79 8.17 1.27
C VAL A 32 -11.50 8.24 -0.08
N PRO A 33 -11.29 9.30 -0.88
CA PRO A 33 -11.88 9.39 -2.21
C PRO A 33 -11.41 8.24 -3.10
N ALA A 34 -12.33 7.53 -3.77
CA ALA A 34 -11.94 6.42 -4.65
C ALA A 34 -11.01 6.89 -5.79
N GLY A 35 -11.24 8.08 -6.34
CA GLY A 35 -10.39 8.71 -7.36
C GLY A 35 -9.00 9.14 -6.87
N SER A 36 -8.67 8.99 -5.58
CA SER A 36 -7.31 9.16 -5.08
C SER A 36 -6.61 7.82 -4.80
N VAL A 37 -7.16 6.70 -5.28
CA VAL A 37 -6.63 5.35 -5.06
C VAL A 37 -6.33 4.67 -6.39
N TRP A 38 -5.12 4.17 -6.53
CA TRP A 38 -4.66 3.34 -7.64
C TRP A 38 -4.47 1.91 -7.17
N VAL A 39 -5.11 0.96 -7.83
CA VAL A 39 -5.03 -0.46 -7.48
C VAL A 39 -4.40 -1.23 -8.62
N ILE A 40 -3.36 -2.01 -8.30
CA ILE A 40 -2.74 -2.95 -9.21
C ILE A 40 -3.17 -4.36 -8.78
N GLU A 41 -4.04 -4.99 -9.55
CA GLU A 41 -4.57 -6.33 -9.27
C GLU A 41 -4.75 -7.10 -10.58
N PRO A 42 -3.98 -8.19 -10.81
CA PRO A 42 -4.09 -8.98 -12.04
C PRO A 42 -5.43 -9.71 -12.18
N ASN A 43 -6.11 -10.06 -11.08
CA ASN A 43 -7.39 -10.77 -11.10
C ASN A 43 -8.46 -10.01 -10.29
N PRO A 44 -8.94 -8.87 -10.79
CA PRO A 44 -9.83 -7.99 -10.03
C PRO A 44 -11.23 -8.60 -9.87
N THR A 45 -11.78 -8.49 -8.67
CA THR A 45 -13.16 -8.89 -8.36
C THR A 45 -14.16 -7.91 -8.97
N GLU A 46 -15.42 -8.32 -9.14
CA GLU A 46 -16.49 -7.43 -9.63
C GLU A 46 -16.70 -6.22 -8.70
N TRP A 47 -16.58 -6.42 -7.39
CA TRP A 47 -16.62 -5.33 -6.42
C TRP A 47 -15.51 -4.30 -6.68
N LEU A 48 -14.27 -4.76 -6.91
CA LEU A 48 -13.15 -3.86 -7.16
C LEU A 48 -13.35 -3.06 -8.45
N LYS A 49 -13.86 -3.70 -9.51
CA LYS A 49 -14.19 -3.02 -10.77
C LYS A 49 -15.25 -1.93 -10.58
N ALA A 50 -16.20 -2.14 -9.67
CA ALA A 50 -17.27 -1.18 -9.36
C ALA A 50 -16.90 -0.14 -8.29
N SER A 51 -15.71 -0.23 -7.69
CA SER A 51 -15.32 0.59 -6.53
C SER A 51 -15.01 2.06 -6.86
N GLY A 52 -14.82 2.39 -8.14
CA GLY A 52 -14.49 3.75 -8.60
C GLY A 52 -13.02 4.16 -8.42
N VAL A 53 -12.14 3.21 -8.08
CA VAL A 53 -10.69 3.42 -8.02
C VAL A 53 -10.05 3.34 -9.41
N HIS A 54 -8.84 3.89 -9.55
CA HIS A 54 -8.01 3.70 -10.73
C HIS A 54 -7.45 2.28 -10.77
N LEU A 55 -8.11 1.39 -11.53
CA LEU A 55 -7.74 -0.02 -11.56
C LEU A 55 -6.82 -0.33 -12.74
N ASN A 56 -5.57 -0.70 -12.44
CA ASN A 56 -4.53 -1.04 -13.42
C ASN A 56 -4.23 0.10 -14.42
N GLU A 57 -4.48 1.36 -14.05
CA GLU A 57 -4.24 2.57 -14.87
C GLU A 57 -2.83 3.17 -14.65
N GLY A 58 -1.87 2.35 -14.18
CA GLY A 58 -0.55 2.80 -13.77
C GLY A 58 -0.54 3.36 -12.34
N VAL A 59 0.43 4.21 -12.04
CA VAL A 59 0.61 4.85 -10.73
C VAL A 59 0.89 6.35 -10.90
N PRO A 60 0.47 7.20 -9.96
CA PRO A 60 0.86 8.60 -9.96
C PRO A 60 2.39 8.72 -9.79
N PRO A 61 3.01 9.84 -10.22
CA PRO A 61 4.45 9.99 -10.19
C PRO A 61 5.05 10.11 -8.78
N ALA A 62 4.25 10.57 -7.80
CA ALA A 62 4.67 10.75 -6.43
C ALA A 62 3.48 10.54 -5.46
N PRO A 63 2.99 9.30 -5.31
CA PRO A 63 1.94 9.01 -4.34
C PRO A 63 2.42 9.28 -2.92
N ALA A 64 1.49 9.63 -2.03
CA ALA A 64 1.79 9.71 -0.61
C ALA A 64 2.21 8.36 -0.05
N VAL A 65 1.47 7.31 -0.43
CA VAL A 65 1.62 5.96 0.12
C VAL A 65 1.56 4.91 -0.98
N ALA A 66 2.43 3.90 -0.91
CA ALA A 66 2.33 2.66 -1.67
C ALA A 66 2.20 1.46 -0.71
N LEU A 67 1.00 0.87 -0.61
CA LEU A 67 0.74 -0.34 0.17
C LEU A 67 1.04 -1.60 -0.66
N LEU A 68 2.00 -2.39 -0.18
CA LEU A 68 2.38 -3.70 -0.72
C LEU A 68 1.57 -4.80 -0.03
N ALA A 69 0.51 -5.25 -0.71
CA ALA A 69 -0.46 -6.24 -0.24
C ALA A 69 -0.45 -7.54 -1.07
N VAL A 70 0.67 -7.84 -1.72
CA VAL A 70 0.92 -9.10 -2.44
C VAL A 70 1.60 -10.14 -1.54
N LYS A 71 1.45 -11.42 -1.92
CA LYS A 71 2.19 -12.50 -1.27
C LYS A 71 3.69 -12.38 -1.54
N PRO A 72 4.57 -12.77 -0.61
CA PRO A 72 6.03 -12.68 -0.79
C PRO A 72 6.54 -13.32 -2.10
N GLN A 73 5.94 -14.42 -2.52
CA GLN A 73 6.32 -15.12 -3.76
C GLN A 73 6.02 -14.32 -5.03
N MET A 74 5.08 -13.37 -4.95
CA MET A 74 4.69 -12.51 -6.07
C MET A 74 5.48 -11.19 -6.09
N MET A 75 6.23 -10.90 -5.02
CA MET A 75 6.90 -9.62 -4.82
C MET A 75 7.89 -9.31 -5.96
N GLY A 76 8.65 -10.30 -6.42
CA GLY A 76 9.64 -10.12 -7.48
C GLY A 76 9.06 -9.66 -8.83
N ALA A 77 7.84 -10.07 -9.15
CA ALA A 77 7.15 -9.64 -10.38
C ALA A 77 6.37 -8.32 -10.19
N ALA A 78 5.97 -8.01 -8.95
CA ALA A 78 5.08 -6.90 -8.64
C ALA A 78 5.85 -5.59 -8.30
N LEU A 79 7.00 -5.69 -7.62
CA LEU A 79 7.82 -4.54 -7.21
C LEU A 79 8.40 -3.70 -8.34
N PRO A 80 8.81 -4.26 -9.51
CA PRO A 80 9.35 -3.45 -10.60
C PRO A 80 8.42 -2.31 -11.03
N ALA A 81 7.09 -2.49 -10.93
CA ALA A 81 6.11 -1.45 -11.22
C ALA A 81 6.20 -0.22 -10.32
N LEU A 82 6.78 -0.37 -9.12
CA LEU A 82 6.92 0.70 -8.12
C LEU A 82 8.37 1.13 -7.91
N GLN A 83 9.34 0.49 -8.57
CA GLN A 83 10.76 0.75 -8.35
C GLN A 83 11.14 2.21 -8.66
N ALA A 84 10.47 2.82 -9.64
CA ALA A 84 10.66 4.23 -9.99
C ALA A 84 10.27 5.21 -8.86
N LEU A 85 9.47 4.77 -7.89
CA LEU A 85 9.07 5.56 -6.72
C LEU A 85 10.07 5.42 -5.56
N GLY A 86 10.99 4.46 -5.65
CA GLY A 86 12.02 4.19 -4.65
C GLY A 86 13.00 5.34 -4.48
N ASN A 87 13.60 5.48 -3.29
CA ASN A 87 14.41 6.64 -2.86
C ASN A 87 13.71 8.02 -2.98
N GLY A 88 12.40 8.04 -3.30
CA GLY A 88 11.58 9.23 -3.37
C GLY A 88 10.96 9.59 -2.00
N GLN A 89 9.88 10.36 -2.06
CA GLN A 89 9.10 10.76 -0.87
C GLN A 89 7.94 9.81 -0.55
N THR A 90 7.64 8.86 -1.45
CA THR A 90 6.56 7.88 -1.28
C THR A 90 6.82 6.99 -0.07
N LEU A 91 5.88 6.96 0.88
CA LEU A 91 5.93 6.02 2.00
C LEU A 91 5.54 4.61 1.53
N PHE A 92 6.47 3.67 1.58
CA PHE A 92 6.17 2.27 1.29
C PHE A 92 5.68 1.57 2.56
N VAL A 93 4.46 1.06 2.52
CA VAL A 93 3.89 0.28 3.61
C VAL A 93 3.74 -1.16 3.15
N SER A 94 4.24 -2.14 3.90
CA SER A 94 4.12 -3.55 3.53
C SER A 94 3.35 -4.35 4.55
N ILE A 95 2.41 -5.18 4.09
CA ILE A 95 1.70 -6.18 4.91
C ILE A 95 2.18 -7.61 4.59
N ALA A 96 3.23 -7.76 3.78
CA ALA A 96 3.74 -9.07 3.39
C ALA A 96 4.39 -9.79 4.58
N ALA A 97 3.92 -11.00 4.85
CA ALA A 97 4.46 -11.83 5.92
C ALA A 97 5.87 -12.33 5.57
N GLY A 98 6.82 -12.19 6.50
CA GLY A 98 8.16 -12.77 6.36
C GLY A 98 9.13 -11.99 5.47
N THR A 99 8.75 -10.84 4.92
CA THR A 99 9.67 -9.96 4.18
C THR A 99 10.24 -8.89 5.12
N SER A 100 11.58 -8.80 5.20
CA SER A 100 12.26 -7.82 6.04
C SER A 100 12.27 -6.43 5.38
N ILE A 101 12.45 -5.38 6.18
CA ILE A 101 12.69 -4.02 5.69
C ILE A 101 13.92 -3.98 4.77
N ALA A 102 15.01 -4.62 5.17
CA ALA A 102 16.24 -4.71 4.37
C ALA A 102 16.01 -5.31 2.96
N ALA A 103 15.07 -6.25 2.81
CA ALA A 103 14.72 -6.80 1.51
C ALA A 103 14.02 -5.77 0.61
N PHE A 104 13.23 -4.86 1.18
CA PHE A 104 12.62 -3.75 0.45
C PHE A 104 13.66 -2.68 0.09
N GLU A 105 14.56 -2.32 1.01
CA GLU A 105 15.65 -1.37 0.78
C GLU A 105 16.57 -1.83 -0.37
N ALA A 106 16.85 -3.13 -0.46
CA ALA A 106 17.67 -3.69 -1.54
C ALA A 106 17.07 -3.49 -2.95
N VAL A 107 15.75 -3.33 -3.05
CA VAL A 107 15.06 -3.21 -4.35
C VAL A 107 14.60 -1.77 -4.64
N LEU A 108 14.07 -1.10 -3.62
CA LEU A 108 13.53 0.27 -3.71
C LEU A 108 14.61 1.33 -3.47
N GLY A 109 15.74 0.95 -2.89
CA GLY A 109 16.83 1.85 -2.51
C GLY A 109 16.88 2.13 -1.02
N ASP A 110 18.08 2.37 -0.53
CA ASP A 110 18.46 2.49 0.87
C ASP A 110 17.91 3.74 1.58
N ARG A 111 17.47 4.77 0.83
CA ARG A 111 16.87 6.00 1.38
C ARG A 111 15.34 5.96 1.37
N THR A 112 14.74 4.85 0.94
CA THR A 112 13.28 4.74 0.83
C THR A 112 12.62 4.71 2.21
N PRO A 113 11.62 5.55 2.49
CA PRO A 113 10.84 5.46 3.73
C PRO A 113 9.96 4.21 3.69
N ILE A 114 10.21 3.27 4.60
CA ILE A 114 9.55 1.96 4.63
C ILE A 114 8.97 1.68 6.01
N VAL A 115 7.71 1.27 6.02
CA VAL A 115 6.98 0.77 7.19
C VAL A 115 6.51 -0.65 6.91
N ARG A 116 6.89 -1.59 7.76
CA ARG A 116 6.27 -2.90 7.79
C ARG A 116 5.13 -2.89 8.78
N THR A 117 3.99 -3.39 8.34
CA THR A 117 2.82 -3.61 9.17
C THR A 117 2.42 -5.08 9.13
N MET A 118 1.72 -5.55 10.15
CA MET A 118 1.19 -6.91 10.20
C MET A 118 -0.24 -6.86 10.73
N PRO A 119 -1.24 -6.64 9.86
CA PRO A 119 -2.65 -6.73 10.23
C PRO A 119 -3.07 -8.18 10.44
N ASN A 120 -4.24 -8.37 11.04
CA ASN A 120 -4.88 -9.67 11.23
C ASN A 120 -6.29 -9.71 10.60
N THR A 121 -6.89 -10.91 10.53
CA THR A 121 -8.18 -11.14 9.84
C THR A 121 -9.37 -10.35 10.42
N PRO A 122 -9.46 -10.02 11.73
CA PRO A 122 -10.49 -9.11 12.25
C PRO A 122 -10.54 -7.72 11.60
N ALA A 123 -9.50 -7.31 10.84
CA ALA A 123 -9.55 -6.09 10.04
C ALA A 123 -10.72 -6.09 9.03
N MET A 124 -11.15 -7.25 8.54
CA MET A 124 -12.30 -7.37 7.63
C MET A 124 -13.63 -6.88 8.21
N VAL A 125 -13.71 -6.78 9.54
CA VAL A 125 -14.90 -6.29 10.28
C VAL A 125 -14.57 -5.05 11.10
N GLY A 126 -13.47 -4.36 10.79
CA GLY A 126 -13.06 -3.13 11.49
C GLY A 126 -12.60 -3.35 12.94
N ARG A 127 -12.22 -4.58 13.31
CA ARG A 127 -11.75 -4.95 14.67
C ARG A 127 -10.32 -5.48 14.67
N GLY A 128 -9.53 -5.07 13.68
CA GLY A 128 -8.16 -5.52 13.47
C GLY A 128 -7.19 -5.01 14.54
N ILE A 129 -6.11 -5.74 14.72
CA ILE A 129 -4.90 -5.28 15.41
C ILE A 129 -3.76 -5.33 14.41
N THR A 130 -2.97 -4.27 14.36
CA THR A 130 -1.85 -4.13 13.43
C THR A 130 -0.58 -3.84 14.21
N GLY A 131 0.41 -4.72 14.10
CA GLY A 131 1.78 -4.41 14.53
C GLY A 131 2.47 -3.54 13.49
N ILE A 132 3.30 -2.58 13.91
CA ILE A 132 3.96 -1.61 13.03
C ILE A 132 5.46 -1.53 13.40
N CYS A 133 6.32 -1.50 12.40
CA CYS A 133 7.76 -1.27 12.54
C CYS A 133 8.25 -0.48 11.31
N ALA A 134 9.09 0.52 11.51
CA ALA A 134 9.55 1.41 10.45
C ALA A 134 11.08 1.49 10.40
N ASN A 135 11.62 1.84 9.23
CA ASN A 135 13.04 2.19 9.10
C ASN A 135 13.29 3.64 9.50
N ALA A 136 14.56 4.04 9.55
CA ALA A 136 14.96 5.39 9.94
C ALA A 136 14.45 6.48 8.98
N HIS A 137 14.12 6.13 7.74
CA HIS A 137 13.71 7.07 6.69
C HIS A 137 12.22 7.42 6.75
N ALA A 138 11.37 6.54 7.28
CA ALA A 138 9.93 6.83 7.45
C ALA A 138 9.69 7.95 8.49
N GLY A 139 10.56 8.06 9.50
CA GLY A 139 10.46 9.07 10.57
C GLY A 139 9.16 8.97 11.38
N ALA A 140 8.95 9.95 12.28
CA ALA A 140 7.73 10.03 13.08
C ALA A 140 6.48 10.39 12.26
N ALA A 141 6.64 10.97 11.07
CA ALA A 141 5.54 11.31 10.18
C ALA A 141 5.00 10.10 9.39
N GLY A 142 5.77 9.02 9.29
CA GLY A 142 5.37 7.77 8.66
C GLY A 142 4.72 6.75 9.61
N LEU A 143 4.60 7.06 10.89
CA LEU A 143 3.97 6.26 11.95
C LEU A 143 2.71 6.94 12.48
#